data_AF-A0A942PCI1-F1
#
_entry.id   AF-A0A942PCI1-F1
#
_cell.length_a   1.000
_cell.length_b   1.000
_cell.length_c   1.000
_cell.angle_alpha   90.00
_cell.angle_beta   90.00
_cell.angle_gamma   90.00
#
_symmetry.space_group_name_H-M   'P 1'
#
loop_
_entity.id
_entity.type
_entity.pdbx_description
1 polymer ?
#
loop_
_entity_poly.entity_id
_entity_poly.type
_entity_poly.pdbx_seq_one_letter_code
_entity_poly.pdbx_strand_id
1 'polypeptide(L)'
;MTTVNRQQTFYYRLTKIIDYWGNLYSKIAFFNRDNKIVYHRKDCFAHILKDTEPPDFIKWSEKGDAAVFFEYKHGQVDAGGVYHYLFLDLEKSIVFRIDLYKYDNSFIDTLKNYSFDKEEISNKLSSLGIEKEQCFTDEIIISPIKWLTGVDRWKPNDKL
;
A
#
# COMPACT_ATOMS: atom_id res chain seq x y z
N MET A 1 0.50 -14.42 4.93
CA MET A 1 0.15 -15.17 3.69
C MET A 1 0.89 -14.48 2.55
N THR A 2 1.59 -15.23 1.70
CA THR A 2 2.41 -14.66 0.60
C THR A 2 1.63 -14.78 -0.69
N THR A 3 1.13 -13.66 -1.23
CA THR A 3 0.47 -13.63 -2.53
C THR A 3 1.45 -13.03 -3.53
N VAL A 4 1.99 -13.86 -4.41
CA VAL A 4 3.04 -13.47 -5.36
C VAL A 4 2.40 -12.93 -6.64
N ASN A 5 2.87 -11.78 -7.13
CA ASN A 5 2.50 -11.27 -8.45
C ASN A 5 3.09 -12.17 -9.56
N ARG A 6 2.32 -12.36 -10.64
CA ARG A 6 2.54 -13.29 -11.77
C ARG A 6 3.77 -13.02 -12.64
N GLN A 7 4.58 -11.97 -12.36
CA GLN A 7 5.74 -11.60 -13.18
C GLN A 7 7.10 -11.59 -12.44
N GLN A 8 7.14 -12.01 -11.17
CA GLN A 8 8.36 -12.25 -10.37
C GLN A 8 9.32 -11.06 -10.14
N THR A 9 9.07 -9.85 -10.65
CA THR A 9 9.93 -8.68 -10.39
C THR A 9 9.68 -8.05 -9.03
N PHE A 10 8.41 -7.96 -8.62
CA PHE A 10 7.98 -7.44 -7.34
C PHE A 10 6.91 -8.34 -6.73
N TYR A 11 6.81 -8.31 -5.41
CA TYR A 11 5.76 -9.00 -4.67
C TYR A 11 5.43 -8.24 -3.38
N TYR A 12 4.35 -8.62 -2.72
CA TYR A 12 3.96 -8.06 -1.43
C TYR A 12 3.75 -9.15 -0.38
N ARG A 13 3.87 -8.77 0.88
CA ARG A 13 3.50 -9.62 2.02
C ARG A 13 2.48 -8.89 2.87
N LEU A 14 1.51 -9.66 3.36
CA LEU A 14 0.52 -9.21 4.33
C LEU A 14 0.75 -9.91 5.67
N THR A 15 0.50 -9.17 6.75
CA THR A 15 0.23 -9.78 8.07
C THR A 15 -1.08 -10.56 8.07
N LYS A 16 -1.40 -11.17 9.21
CA LYS A 16 -2.75 -11.69 9.47
C LYS A 16 -3.77 -10.56 9.25
N ILE A 17 -4.82 -10.87 8.49
CA ILE A 17 -5.94 -9.94 8.29
C ILE A 17 -6.66 -9.76 9.63
N ILE A 18 -6.94 -8.52 9.97
CA ILE A 18 -7.69 -8.11 11.16
C ILE A 18 -9.05 -7.61 10.69
N ASP A 19 -10.11 -8.06 11.37
CA ASP A 19 -11.46 -7.53 11.22
C ASP A 19 -11.74 -6.59 12.39
N TYR A 20 -12.11 -5.35 12.07
CA TYR A 20 -12.66 -4.41 13.03
C TYR A 20 -13.92 -3.74 12.46
N TRP A 21 -15.06 -4.05 13.07
CA TRP A 21 -16.39 -3.56 12.64
C TRP A 21 -16.72 -3.87 11.17
N GLY A 22 -16.35 -5.05 10.68
CA GLY A 22 -16.63 -5.48 9.31
C GLY A 22 -15.68 -4.88 8.27
N ASN A 23 -14.65 -4.17 8.72
CA ASN A 23 -13.60 -3.69 7.84
C ASN A 23 -12.36 -4.57 8.00
N LEU A 24 -11.84 -5.05 6.88
CA LEU A 24 -10.71 -5.95 6.81
C LEU A 24 -9.43 -5.18 6.48
N TYR A 25 -8.44 -5.28 7.37
CA TYR A 25 -7.17 -4.57 7.23
C TYR A 25 -5.98 -5.48 7.51
N SER A 26 -4.82 -5.14 6.95
CA SER A 26 -3.57 -5.82 7.24
C SER A 26 -2.38 -4.90 7.04
N LYS A 27 -1.27 -5.11 7.79
CA LYS A 27 0.01 -4.49 7.43
C LYS A 27 0.51 -5.07 6.13
N ILE A 28 1.11 -4.19 5.32
CA ILE A 28 1.65 -4.54 4.02
C ILE A 28 3.09 -4.07 3.87
N ALA A 29 3.87 -4.84 3.12
CA ALA A 29 5.14 -4.38 2.57
C ALA A 29 5.32 -4.94 1.15
N PHE A 30 5.93 -4.14 0.29
CA PHE A 30 6.34 -4.51 -1.06
C PHE A 30 7.84 -4.76 -1.11
N PHE A 31 8.21 -5.74 -1.93
CA PHE A 31 9.58 -6.22 -2.08
C PHE A 31 9.92 -6.35 -3.56
N ASN A 32 11.18 -6.17 -3.90
CA ASN A 32 11.72 -6.57 -5.19
C ASN A 32 12.12 -8.06 -5.19
N ARG A 33 12.55 -8.58 -6.35
CA ARG A 33 13.02 -9.96 -6.52
C ARG A 33 14.19 -10.36 -5.60
N ASP A 34 14.98 -9.39 -5.14
CA ASP A 34 16.13 -9.60 -4.24
C ASP A 34 15.71 -9.56 -2.76
N ASN A 35 14.41 -9.59 -2.46
CA ASN A 35 13.82 -9.46 -1.12
C ASN A 35 14.13 -8.13 -0.41
N LYS A 36 14.51 -7.09 -1.14
CA LYS A 36 14.64 -5.74 -0.58
C LYS A 36 13.28 -5.08 -0.52
N ILE A 37 12.97 -4.45 0.62
CA ILE A 37 11.75 -3.66 0.80
C ILE A 37 11.80 -2.44 -0.13
N VAL A 38 10.74 -2.26 -0.90
CA VAL A 38 10.53 -1.12 -1.81
C VAL A 38 9.49 -0.16 -1.23
N TYR A 39 8.52 -0.68 -0.47
CA TYR A 39 7.55 0.13 0.25
C TYR A 39 7.11 -0.54 1.55
N HIS A 40 7.16 0.19 2.65
CA HIS A 40 6.54 -0.16 3.92
C HIS A 40 6.35 1.09 4.78
N ARG A 41 5.15 1.22 5.36
CA ARG A 41 4.84 2.27 6.32
C ARG A 41 4.32 1.65 7.61
N LYS A 42 5.00 1.90 8.73
CA LYS A 42 4.73 1.19 9.99
C LYS A 42 3.42 1.61 10.65
N ASP A 43 2.97 2.84 10.44
CA ASP A 43 1.83 3.46 11.12
C ASP A 43 0.51 3.32 10.35
N CYS A 44 0.52 2.68 9.17
CA CYS A 44 -0.65 2.49 8.33
C CYS A 44 -0.97 1.02 8.08
N PHE A 45 -2.18 0.76 7.60
CA PHE A 45 -2.67 -0.54 7.18
C PHE A 45 -3.14 -0.46 5.72
N ALA A 46 -3.04 -1.56 5.00
CA ALA A 46 -3.78 -1.76 3.76
C ALA A 46 -5.21 -2.20 4.10
N HIS A 47 -6.19 -1.58 3.46
CA HIS A 47 -7.59 -1.98 3.51
C HIS A 47 -7.92 -2.84 2.29
N ILE A 48 -8.91 -3.73 2.43
CA ILE A 48 -9.46 -4.48 1.32
C ILE A 48 -10.06 -3.54 0.24
N LEU A 49 -9.77 -3.81 -1.03
CA LEU A 49 -10.33 -3.11 -2.19
C LEU A 49 -11.66 -3.73 -2.63
N LYS A 50 -11.75 -5.06 -2.58
CA LYS A 50 -12.94 -5.85 -2.94
C LYS A 50 -13.09 -7.04 -2.01
N ASP A 51 -14.31 -7.23 -1.52
CA ASP A 51 -14.69 -8.36 -0.69
C ASP A 51 -14.88 -9.61 -1.56
N THR A 52 -13.77 -10.28 -1.85
CA THR A 52 -13.69 -11.53 -2.63
C THR A 52 -13.06 -12.64 -1.80
N GLU A 53 -13.15 -13.89 -2.27
CA GLU A 53 -12.40 -15.01 -1.69
C GLU A 53 -11.31 -15.49 -2.66
N PRO A 54 -10.00 -15.25 -2.37
CA PRO A 54 -9.46 -14.53 -1.23
C PRO A 54 -9.65 -12.99 -1.34
N PRO A 55 -9.59 -12.26 -0.20
CA PRO A 55 -9.68 -10.80 -0.15
C PRO A 55 -8.66 -10.11 -1.05
N ASP A 56 -9.10 -9.15 -1.85
CA ASP A 56 -8.22 -8.37 -2.71
C ASP A 56 -7.79 -7.07 -2.04
N PHE A 57 -6.51 -6.93 -1.73
CA PHE A 57 -5.92 -5.71 -1.16
C PHE A 57 -5.19 -4.87 -2.20
N ILE A 58 -4.80 -5.45 -3.35
CA ILE A 58 -3.83 -4.86 -4.27
C ILE A 58 -4.29 -5.06 -5.70
N LYS A 59 -4.43 -3.94 -6.43
CA LYS A 59 -4.54 -3.97 -7.88
C LYS A 59 -3.17 -3.73 -8.52
N TRP A 60 -2.73 -4.67 -9.34
CA TRP A 60 -1.48 -4.56 -10.10
C TRP A 60 -1.66 -3.92 -11.47
N SER A 61 -0.63 -3.23 -11.96
CA SER A 61 -0.48 -2.88 -13.38
C SER A 61 -0.32 -4.13 -14.24
N GLU A 62 -0.50 -3.98 -15.55
CA GLU A 62 -0.31 -5.08 -16.53
C GLU A 62 1.08 -5.71 -16.46
N LYS A 63 2.10 -4.88 -16.24
CA LYS A 63 3.51 -5.27 -16.17
C LYS A 63 3.96 -5.62 -14.74
N GLY A 64 3.05 -5.58 -13.76
CA GLY A 64 3.35 -5.88 -12.35
C GLY A 64 4.43 -5.00 -11.71
N ASP A 65 4.78 -3.89 -12.34
CA ASP A 65 5.78 -2.89 -11.95
C ASP A 65 5.18 -1.71 -11.17
N ALA A 66 3.86 -1.66 -11.08
CA ALA A 66 3.11 -0.70 -10.30
C ALA A 66 1.93 -1.36 -9.59
N ALA A 67 1.53 -0.77 -8.47
CA ALA A 67 0.45 -1.27 -7.63
C ALA A 67 -0.41 -0.14 -7.09
N VAL A 68 -1.71 -0.41 -6.97
CA VAL A 68 -2.69 0.45 -6.33
C VAL A 68 -3.27 -0.26 -5.11
N PHE A 69 -3.33 0.44 -3.99
CA PHE A 69 -4.03 -0.03 -2.79
C PHE A 69 -4.56 1.10 -1.94
N PHE A 70 -5.47 0.76 -1.03
CA PHE A 70 -6.04 1.73 -0.11
C PHE A 70 -5.29 1.68 1.23
N GLU A 71 -4.66 2.80 1.58
CA GLU A 71 -3.95 2.98 2.84
C GLU A 71 -4.85 3.67 3.86
N TYR A 72 -4.91 3.07 5.04
CA TYR A 72 -5.72 3.50 6.16
C TYR A 72 -4.86 3.70 7.41
N LYS A 73 -5.06 4.82 8.11
CA LYS A 73 -4.56 5.05 9.46
C LYS A 73 -5.70 5.49 10.35
N HIS A 74 -5.97 4.70 11.39
CA HIS A 74 -6.97 5.06 12.39
C HIS A 74 -6.51 6.28 13.19
N GLY A 75 -7.35 7.32 13.18
CA GLY A 75 -7.19 8.60 13.87
C GLY A 75 -8.40 9.47 13.53
N GLN A 76 -8.77 10.43 14.40
CA GLN A 76 -9.88 11.34 14.10
C GLN A 76 -9.59 12.07 12.77
N VAL A 77 -10.61 12.21 11.93
CA VAL A 77 -10.55 12.86 10.61
C VAL A 77 -9.92 14.26 10.72
N ASP A 78 -10.12 14.94 11.86
CA ASP A 78 -9.57 16.28 12.16
C ASP A 78 -8.13 16.25 12.73
N ALA A 79 -7.60 15.07 13.06
CA ALA A 79 -6.26 14.87 13.65
C ALA A 79 -5.27 14.17 12.69
N GLY A 80 -5.58 14.11 11.39
CA GLY A 80 -4.70 13.52 10.37
C GLY A 80 -4.88 12.01 10.15
N GLY A 81 -6.13 11.52 10.19
CA GLY A 81 -6.46 10.20 9.66
C GLY A 81 -5.99 10.06 8.20
N VAL A 82 -5.47 8.89 7.84
CA VAL A 82 -5.02 8.62 6.46
C VAL A 82 -6.09 7.79 5.78
N TYR A 83 -6.66 8.34 4.70
CA TYR A 83 -7.64 7.68 3.84
C TYR A 83 -7.21 7.90 2.38
N HIS A 84 -6.07 7.31 2.01
CA HIS A 84 -5.46 7.58 0.72
C HIS A 84 -5.46 6.34 -0.14
N TYR A 85 -5.82 6.50 -1.41
CA TYR A 85 -5.36 5.55 -2.42
C TYR A 85 -3.90 5.85 -2.73
N LEU A 86 -3.09 4.80 -2.72
CA LEU A 86 -1.70 4.87 -3.09
C LEU A 86 -1.52 4.27 -4.46
N PHE A 87 -0.86 5.00 -5.35
CA PHE A 87 -0.29 4.47 -6.59
C PHE A 87 1.23 4.38 -6.41
N LEU A 88 1.77 3.17 -6.47
CA LEU A 88 3.19 2.88 -6.33
C LEU A 88 3.81 2.59 -7.70
N ASP A 89 4.83 3.34 -8.09
CA ASP A 89 5.80 2.95 -9.11
C ASP A 89 6.95 2.23 -8.40
N LEU A 90 6.95 0.90 -8.46
CA LEU A 90 7.86 0.06 -7.68
C LEU A 90 9.28 0.03 -8.27
N GLU A 91 9.41 0.23 -9.59
CA GLU A 91 10.73 0.34 -10.23
C GLU A 91 11.46 1.60 -9.80
N LYS A 92 10.75 2.72 -9.74
CA LYS A 92 11.34 4.02 -9.36
C LYS A 92 11.27 4.30 -7.86
N SER A 93 10.64 3.42 -7.07
CA SER A 93 10.36 3.64 -5.64
C SER A 93 9.65 4.97 -5.39
N ILE A 94 8.65 5.28 -6.23
CA ILE A 94 7.84 6.49 -6.13
C ILE A 94 6.43 6.11 -5.70
N VAL A 95 5.84 6.95 -4.87
CA VAL A 95 4.45 6.85 -4.44
C VAL A 95 3.72 8.16 -4.72
N PHE A 96 2.50 8.03 -5.21
CA PHE A 96 1.53 9.11 -5.26
C PHE A 96 0.45 8.85 -4.22
N ARG A 97 0.10 9.87 -3.44
CA ARG A 97 -0.96 9.81 -2.43
C ARG A 97 -2.19 10.55 -2.91
N ILE A 98 -3.27 9.79 -3.11
CA ILE A 98 -4.51 10.33 -3.64
C ILE A 98 -5.49 10.42 -2.48
N ASP A 99 -5.68 11.65 -2.00
CA ASP A 99 -6.60 11.97 -0.92
C ASP A 99 -8.05 11.88 -1.42
N LEU A 100 -8.80 10.94 -0.85
CA LEU A 100 -10.20 10.66 -1.21
C LEU A 100 -11.13 11.86 -1.04
N TYR A 101 -10.78 12.81 -0.17
CA TYR A 101 -11.60 13.99 0.08
C TYR A 101 -11.26 15.15 -0.85
N LYS A 102 -10.13 15.10 -1.56
CA LYS A 102 -9.67 16.17 -2.45
C LYS A 102 -9.84 15.88 -3.93
N TYR A 103 -9.80 14.61 -4.34
CA TYR A 103 -9.80 14.22 -5.75
C TYR A 103 -11.06 13.42 -6.13
N ASP A 104 -11.47 13.54 -7.39
CA ASP A 104 -12.65 12.85 -7.92
C ASP A 104 -12.47 11.32 -7.86
N ASN A 105 -13.47 10.66 -7.26
CA ASN A 105 -13.52 9.21 -7.07
C ASN A 105 -13.63 8.43 -8.39
N SER A 106 -14.12 9.05 -9.47
CA SER A 106 -14.30 8.37 -10.77
C SER A 106 -12.99 7.82 -11.34
N PHE A 107 -11.90 8.56 -11.15
CA PHE A 107 -10.57 8.15 -11.59
C PHE A 107 -10.03 6.97 -10.76
N ILE A 108 -10.23 7.00 -9.45
CA ILE A 108 -9.84 5.92 -8.53
C ILE A 108 -10.62 4.64 -8.84
N ASP A 109 -11.91 4.74 -9.09
CA ASP A 109 -12.73 3.58 -9.44
C ASP A 109 -12.28 2.95 -10.75
N THR A 110 -11.77 3.75 -11.68
CA THR A 110 -11.15 3.25 -12.92
C THR A 110 -9.89 2.44 -12.60
N LEU A 111 -9.01 2.97 -11.74
CA LEU A 111 -7.78 2.28 -11.33
C LEU A 111 -8.03 0.95 -10.60
N LYS A 112 -9.09 0.88 -9.78
CA LYS A 112 -9.42 -0.33 -9.00
C LYS A 112 -9.99 -1.45 -9.87
N ASN A 113 -10.73 -1.10 -10.92
CA ASN A 113 -11.54 -2.06 -11.66
C ASN A 113 -10.89 -2.54 -12.94
N TYR A 114 -10.06 -1.71 -13.57
CA TYR A 114 -9.48 -1.99 -14.87
C TYR A 114 -7.99 -2.27 -14.80
N SER A 115 -7.51 -2.95 -15.83
CA SER A 115 -6.08 -3.02 -16.13
C SER A 115 -5.56 -1.62 -16.45
N PHE A 116 -4.32 -1.30 -16.07
CA PHE A 116 -3.76 0.04 -16.29
C PHE A 116 -2.27 0.01 -16.65
N ASP A 117 -1.86 1.00 -17.45
CA ASP A 117 -0.46 1.30 -17.75
C ASP A 117 0.10 2.32 -16.74
N LYS A 118 1.30 2.04 -16.23
CA LYS A 118 1.95 2.84 -15.19
C LYS A 118 2.23 4.28 -15.62
N GLU A 119 2.69 4.48 -16.87
CA GLU A 119 3.12 5.78 -17.36
C GLU A 119 1.92 6.69 -17.60
N GLU A 120 0.85 6.15 -18.18
CA GLU A 120 -0.41 6.87 -18.37
C GLU A 120 -0.94 7.41 -17.04
N ILE A 121 -1.04 6.54 -16.03
CA ILE A 121 -1.54 6.91 -14.71
C ILE A 121 -0.62 7.91 -14.01
N SER A 122 0.69 7.71 -14.06
CA SER A 122 1.66 8.65 -13.48
C SER A 122 1.58 10.04 -14.09
N ASN A 123 1.39 10.13 -15.41
CA ASN A 123 1.23 11.39 -16.12
C ASN A 123 -0.10 12.06 -15.75
N LYS A 124 -1.19 11.28 -15.67
CA LYS A 124 -2.51 11.76 -15.25
C LYS A 124 -2.45 12.33 -13.83
N LEU A 125 -1.89 11.60 -12.87
CA LEU A 125 -1.72 12.06 -11.48
C LEU A 125 -0.90 13.36 -11.41
N SER A 126 0.19 13.44 -12.16
CA SER A 126 1.01 14.66 -12.24
C SER A 126 0.22 15.84 -12.82
N SER A 127 -0.63 15.61 -13.83
CA SER A 127 -1.48 16.65 -14.43
C SER A 127 -2.59 17.15 -13.49
N LEU A 128 -2.98 16.32 -12.51
CA LEU A 128 -3.92 16.69 -11.44
C LEU A 128 -3.24 17.45 -10.29
N GLY A 129 -1.92 17.69 -10.37
CA GLY A 129 -1.15 18.35 -9.32
C GLY A 129 -0.82 17.45 -8.12
N ILE A 130 -1.00 16.13 -8.25
CA ILE A 130 -0.63 15.18 -7.20
C ILE A 130 0.89 14.98 -7.26
N GLU A 131 1.56 15.35 -6.18
CA GLU A 131 3.00 15.28 -6.09
C GLU A 131 3.52 13.84 -5.96
N LYS A 132 4.70 13.61 -6.54
CA LYS A 132 5.46 12.38 -6.41
C LYS A 132 6.26 12.44 -5.12
N GLU A 133 6.13 11.41 -4.30
CA GLU A 133 6.93 11.25 -3.10
C GLU A 133 7.80 10.00 -3.21
N GLN A 134 8.90 9.96 -2.47
CA GLN A 134 9.67 8.73 -2.33
C GLN A 134 8.88 7.71 -1.52
N CYS A 135 9.00 6.44 -1.90
CA CYS A 135 8.42 5.35 -1.13
C CYS A 135 8.97 5.36 0.30
N PHE A 136 8.09 5.15 1.28
CA PHE A 136 8.54 4.92 2.64
C PHE A 136 9.17 3.54 2.73
N THR A 137 10.36 3.49 3.30
CA THR A 137 11.02 2.25 3.71
C THR A 137 11.35 2.36 5.18
N ASP A 138 10.35 2.75 6.00
CA ASP A 138 10.54 3.02 7.42
C ASP A 138 11.41 1.94 8.04
N GLU A 139 12.65 2.29 8.39
CA GLU A 139 13.57 1.36 9.00
C GLU A 139 12.93 0.87 10.30
N ILE A 140 12.89 -0.44 10.45
CA ILE A 140 12.44 -1.09 11.67
C ILE A 140 13.51 -0.80 12.72
N ILE A 141 13.41 0.33 13.42
CA ILE A 141 14.30 0.65 14.53
C ILE A 141 14.06 -0.42 15.60
N ILE A 142 15.01 -1.36 15.70
CA ILE A 142 15.15 -2.35 16.77
C ILE A 142 15.52 -1.55 18.04
N SER A 143 14.52 -0.94 18.68
CA SER A 143 14.72 -0.38 20.01
C SER A 143 14.45 -1.48 21.03
N PRO A 144 15.42 -1.82 21.89
CA PRO A 144 15.23 -2.81 22.95
C PRO A 144 14.16 -2.42 23.99
N ILE A 145 13.67 -1.17 23.97
CA ILE A 145 12.74 -0.62 24.97
C ILE A 145 11.27 -0.62 24.49
N LYS A 146 10.99 -0.81 23.18
CA LYS A 146 9.63 -0.76 22.59
C LYS A 146 8.68 -1.87 23.07
N TRP A 147 9.11 -2.76 23.96
CA TRP A 147 8.35 -3.89 24.46
C TRP A 147 7.17 -3.43 25.33
N LEU A 148 7.22 -2.19 25.82
CA LEU A 148 6.23 -1.58 26.69
C LEU A 148 5.11 -0.81 25.95
N THR A 149 5.26 -0.48 24.67
CA THR A 149 4.33 0.46 23.99
C THR A 149 3.37 -0.19 22.98
N GLY A 150 3.34 -1.53 22.89
CA GLY A 150 2.38 -2.23 22.02
C GLY A 150 2.50 -1.91 20.52
N VAL A 151 3.64 -1.37 20.07
CA VAL A 151 3.89 -1.10 18.66
C VAL A 151 3.95 -2.42 17.92
N ASP A 152 3.11 -2.52 16.89
CA ASP A 152 2.90 -3.66 16.01
C ASP A 152 4.23 -4.40 15.73
N ARG A 153 4.36 -5.62 16.28
CA ARG A 153 5.63 -6.38 16.33
C ARG A 153 6.03 -6.98 14.98
N TRP A 154 5.29 -6.70 13.91
CA TRP A 154 5.56 -7.28 12.61
C TRP A 154 6.80 -6.66 11.97
N LYS A 155 7.73 -7.52 11.55
CA LYS A 155 8.88 -7.14 10.74
C LYS A 155 8.73 -7.73 9.35
N PRO A 156 8.58 -6.92 8.30
CA PRO A 156 8.42 -7.42 6.94
C PRO A 156 9.52 -8.40 6.47
N ASN A 157 10.73 -8.27 7.01
CA ASN A 157 11.89 -9.11 6.69
C ASN A 157 12.00 -10.40 7.53
N ASP A 158 11.23 -10.56 8.61
CA ASP A 158 11.27 -11.80 9.38
C ASP A 158 10.74 -12.95 8.52
N LYS A 159 11.46 -14.07 8.51
CA LYS A 159 10.99 -15.29 7.85
C LYS A 159 9.74 -15.74 8.60
N LEU A 160 8.62 -15.89 7.87
CA LEU A 160 7.42 -16.57 8.37
C LEU A 160 7.76 -17.99 8.83
#